data_AF-A0A4R4KM85-F1
#
_entry.id   AF-A0A4R4KM85-F1
#
_cell.length_a   1.000
_cell.length_b   1.000
_cell.length_c   1.000
_cell.angle_alpha   90.00
_cell.angle_beta   90.00
_cell.angle_gamma   90.00
#
_symmetry.space_group_name_H-M   'P 1'
#
loop_
_entity.id
_entity.type
_entity.pdbx_description
1 polymer ?
#
loop_
_entity_poly.entity_id
_entity_poly.type
_entity_poly.pdbx_seq_one_letter_code
_entity_poly.pdbx_strand_id
1 'polypeptide(L)'
;MTAPDPTHMVKYCRDVLPSMLTEACDVDEDLAHRIGDDVLQRAEALAALPQREQDVLIAPFVEEVFDHEPLASPLDLRAKVTLVVRNSLLEQAHHDGPLGSGIIPATEYAAGPLSHLLAARRRQPIAAQDPNPFAGLAGRYPRAWACLDALTDTFAAGGRGPLRLPSAPTPSLPSGHEVVTAPRSDDGTMTVFSAIDPRFDQGLVDLLGKAAEGDFVLCTSALSRYSRNSEKLHRILEFLLAHRATILTTNYLIRHTDVWVRRGALVKPDSHKPFAGVLDTQGLAGTHRKIAESVAAQRGLR
;
A
#
# COMPACT_ATOMS: atom_id res chain seq x y z
N MET A 1 -5.94 -11.18 -31.41
CA MET A 1 -6.08 -10.65 -30.03
C MET A 1 -7.52 -10.24 -29.84
N THR A 2 -8.21 -10.82 -28.86
CA THR A 2 -9.55 -10.39 -28.45
C THR A 2 -9.50 -8.95 -27.93
N ALA A 3 -10.56 -8.17 -28.19
CA ALA A 3 -10.65 -6.82 -27.65
C ALA A 3 -10.73 -6.87 -26.10
N PRO A 4 -10.12 -5.93 -25.38
CA PRO A 4 -10.31 -5.81 -23.94
C PRO A 4 -11.80 -5.65 -23.62
N ASP A 5 -12.28 -6.41 -22.65
CA ASP A 5 -13.69 -6.49 -22.28
C ASP A 5 -13.84 -6.14 -20.78
N PRO A 6 -14.32 -4.93 -20.44
CA PRO A 6 -14.46 -4.51 -19.06
C PRO A 6 -15.51 -5.34 -18.30
N THR A 7 -16.40 -6.07 -18.98
CA THR A 7 -17.41 -6.92 -18.33
C THR A 7 -16.79 -8.09 -17.58
N HIS A 8 -15.55 -8.49 -17.90
CA HIS A 8 -14.81 -9.49 -17.12
C HIS A 8 -14.65 -9.07 -15.66
N MET A 9 -14.37 -7.78 -15.39
CA MET A 9 -14.25 -7.29 -14.01
C MET A 9 -15.62 -7.27 -13.32
N VAL A 10 -16.68 -6.87 -14.03
CA VAL A 10 -18.04 -6.87 -13.49
C VAL A 10 -18.47 -8.29 -13.10
N LYS A 11 -18.27 -9.27 -13.99
CA LYS A 11 -18.55 -10.68 -13.73
C LYS A 11 -17.72 -11.23 -12.57
N TYR A 12 -16.44 -10.87 -12.52
CA TYR A 12 -15.58 -11.26 -11.41
C TYR A 12 -16.13 -10.74 -10.08
N CYS A 13 -16.47 -9.46 -10.00
CA CYS A 13 -16.96 -8.83 -8.77
C CYS A 13 -18.37 -9.26 -8.35
N ARG A 14 -19.28 -9.52 -9.30
CA ARG A 14 -20.69 -9.81 -9.00
C ARG A 14 -21.00 -11.30 -8.88
N ASP A 15 -20.23 -12.15 -9.54
CA ASP A 15 -20.53 -13.58 -9.60
C ASP A 15 -19.38 -14.40 -8.99
N VAL A 16 -18.17 -14.23 -9.52
CA VAL A 16 -17.04 -15.14 -9.20
C VAL A 16 -16.52 -14.92 -7.78
N LEU A 17 -16.24 -13.68 -7.39
CA LEU A 17 -15.72 -13.36 -6.07
C LEU A 17 -16.75 -13.69 -4.99
N PRO A 18 -18.04 -13.28 -5.08
CA PRO A 18 -19.03 -13.68 -4.09
C PRO A 18 -19.17 -15.20 -3.95
N SER A 19 -19.24 -15.95 -5.06
CA SER A 19 -19.28 -17.42 -5.04
C SER A 19 -18.03 -18.03 -4.39
N MET A 20 -16.83 -17.54 -4.70
CA MET A 20 -15.60 -18.00 -4.04
C MET A 20 -15.65 -17.77 -2.52
N LEU A 21 -16.15 -16.61 -2.09
CA LEU A 21 -16.21 -16.24 -0.67
C LEU A 21 -17.25 -17.07 0.10
N THR A 22 -18.43 -17.29 -0.48
CA THR A 22 -19.50 -18.06 0.16
C THR A 22 -19.23 -19.55 0.15
N GLU A 23 -18.80 -20.11 -0.99
CA GLU A 23 -18.65 -21.57 -1.15
C GLU A 23 -17.35 -22.12 -0.54
N ALA A 24 -16.27 -21.34 -0.57
CA ALA A 24 -14.95 -21.82 -0.13
C ALA A 24 -14.46 -21.21 1.19
N CYS A 25 -15.08 -20.12 1.66
CA CYS A 25 -14.63 -19.41 2.86
C CYS A 25 -15.75 -19.17 3.88
N ASP A 26 -16.95 -19.74 3.67
CA ASP A 26 -18.10 -19.58 4.58
C ASP A 26 -18.41 -18.11 4.94
N VAL A 27 -18.08 -17.17 4.04
CA VAL A 27 -18.42 -15.76 4.19
C VAL A 27 -19.92 -15.61 3.98
N ASP A 28 -20.58 -14.86 4.85
CA ASP A 28 -21.99 -14.49 4.71
C ASP A 28 -22.30 -13.91 3.32
N GLU A 29 -23.43 -14.30 2.72
CA GLU A 29 -23.79 -13.96 1.34
C GLU A 29 -23.91 -12.45 1.14
N ASP A 30 -24.54 -11.73 2.07
CA ASP A 30 -24.67 -10.27 1.99
C ASP A 30 -23.29 -9.60 2.10
N LEU A 31 -22.41 -10.10 2.98
CA LEU A 31 -21.03 -9.62 3.07
C LEU A 31 -20.24 -9.90 1.79
N ALA A 32 -20.35 -11.08 1.20
CA ALA A 32 -19.65 -11.47 -0.02
C ALA A 32 -20.02 -10.56 -1.21
N HIS A 33 -21.31 -10.25 -1.38
CA HIS A 33 -21.76 -9.31 -2.40
C HIS A 33 -21.25 -7.87 -2.15
N ARG A 34 -21.29 -7.40 -0.89
CA ARG A 34 -20.72 -6.07 -0.55
C ARG A 34 -19.22 -5.97 -0.83
N ILE A 35 -18.47 -7.04 -0.59
CA ILE A 35 -17.05 -7.11 -0.95
C ILE A 35 -16.88 -7.01 -2.47
N GLY A 36 -17.70 -7.74 -3.24
CA GLY A 36 -17.75 -7.65 -4.69
C GLY A 36 -17.95 -6.22 -5.21
N ASP A 37 -18.95 -5.52 -4.66
CA ASP A 37 -19.28 -4.14 -5.03
C ASP A 37 -18.17 -3.15 -4.66
N ASP A 38 -17.56 -3.25 -3.47
CA ASP A 38 -16.43 -2.40 -3.06
C ASP A 38 -15.21 -2.61 -3.98
N VAL A 39 -14.90 -3.86 -4.34
CA VAL A 39 -13.82 -4.16 -5.29
C VAL A 39 -14.11 -3.58 -6.67
N LEU A 40 -15.34 -3.69 -7.16
CA LEU A 40 -15.72 -3.15 -8.47
C LEU A 40 -15.58 -1.62 -8.49
N GLN A 41 -16.11 -0.95 -7.46
CA GLN A 41 -16.03 0.49 -7.32
C GLN A 41 -14.58 0.98 -7.30
N ARG A 42 -13.70 0.33 -6.53
CA ARG A 42 -12.27 0.64 -6.49
C ARG A 42 -11.59 0.41 -7.83
N ALA A 43 -11.93 -0.67 -8.53
CA ALA A 43 -11.36 -0.97 -9.84
C ALA A 43 -11.76 0.08 -10.88
N GLU A 44 -13.02 0.50 -10.90
CA GLU A 44 -13.49 1.57 -11.79
C GLU A 44 -12.88 2.93 -11.42
N ALA A 45 -12.79 3.24 -10.13
CA ALA A 45 -12.14 4.45 -9.64
C ALA A 45 -10.67 4.52 -10.06
N LEU A 46 -9.91 3.43 -9.92
CA LEU A 46 -8.51 3.35 -10.38
C LEU A 46 -8.42 3.47 -11.92
N ALA A 47 -9.30 2.79 -12.64
CA ALA A 47 -9.28 2.76 -14.11
C ALA A 47 -9.66 4.10 -14.75
N ALA A 48 -10.36 4.97 -14.02
CA ALA A 48 -10.66 6.33 -14.44
C ALA A 48 -9.46 7.29 -14.29
N LEU A 49 -8.44 6.92 -13.52
CA LEU A 49 -7.27 7.77 -13.29
C LEU A 49 -6.27 7.69 -14.47
N PRO A 50 -5.53 8.78 -14.75
CA PRO A 50 -4.37 8.73 -15.64
C PRO A 50 -3.36 7.66 -15.18
N GLN A 51 -2.69 7.00 -16.13
CA GLN A 51 -1.74 5.93 -15.85
C GLN A 51 -0.69 6.34 -14.80
N ARG A 52 -0.17 7.57 -14.90
CA ARG A 52 0.83 8.05 -13.94
C ARG A 52 0.29 8.09 -12.51
N GLU A 53 -0.94 8.54 -12.32
CA GLU A 53 -1.57 8.55 -10.99
C GLU A 53 -1.78 7.14 -10.46
N GLN A 54 -2.13 6.19 -11.34
CA GLN A 54 -2.19 4.77 -10.96
C GLN A 54 -0.81 4.28 -10.47
N ASP A 55 0.27 4.64 -11.17
CA ASP A 55 1.63 4.23 -10.83
C ASP A 55 2.06 4.82 -9.46
N VAL A 56 1.71 6.08 -9.17
CA VAL A 56 1.92 6.72 -7.86
C VAL A 56 1.18 5.97 -6.75
N LEU A 57 -0.10 5.62 -6.97
CA LEU A 57 -0.92 4.95 -5.97
C LEU A 57 -0.42 3.54 -5.63
N ILE A 58 0.22 2.86 -6.58
CA ILE A 58 0.72 1.50 -6.35
C ILE A 58 2.12 1.45 -5.76
N ALA A 59 2.90 2.54 -5.81
CA ALA A 59 4.28 2.58 -5.34
C ALA A 59 4.51 1.98 -3.92
N PRO A 60 3.61 2.20 -2.94
CA PRO A 60 3.73 1.59 -1.60
C PRO A 60 3.61 0.06 -1.57
N PHE A 61 2.91 -0.52 -2.54
CA PHE A 61 2.56 -1.95 -2.56
C PHE A 61 3.54 -2.76 -3.39
N VAL A 62 4.39 -2.13 -4.19
CA VAL A 62 5.38 -2.82 -5.03
C VAL A 62 6.34 -3.69 -4.20
N GLU A 63 6.72 -3.24 -3.00
CA GLU A 63 7.56 -4.03 -2.08
C GLU A 63 6.88 -5.32 -1.60
N GLU A 64 5.55 -5.33 -1.54
CA GLU A 64 4.77 -6.45 -1.00
C GLU A 64 4.53 -7.54 -2.05
N VAL A 65 4.29 -7.15 -3.29
CA VAL A 65 3.57 -7.99 -4.28
C VAL A 65 4.45 -8.68 -5.31
N PHE A 66 5.77 -8.51 -5.25
CA PHE A 66 6.66 -8.97 -6.32
C PHE A 66 6.73 -10.51 -6.48
N ASP A 67 6.26 -11.26 -5.50
CA ASP A 67 6.11 -12.72 -5.46
C ASP A 67 4.63 -13.17 -5.42
N HIS A 68 3.67 -12.24 -5.50
CA HIS A 68 2.25 -12.62 -5.57
C HIS A 68 1.95 -13.29 -6.91
N GLU A 69 1.11 -14.32 -6.90
CA GLU A 69 0.60 -14.92 -8.13
C GLU A 69 -0.43 -14.01 -8.82
N PRO A 70 -0.59 -14.12 -10.16
CA PRO A 70 0.19 -14.95 -11.06
C PRO A 70 1.57 -14.33 -11.38
N LEU A 71 2.67 -15.08 -11.23
CA LEU A 71 4.04 -14.58 -11.46
C LEU A 71 4.29 -14.10 -12.89
N ALA A 72 3.52 -14.61 -13.87
CA ALA A 72 3.57 -14.16 -15.25
C ALA A 72 2.97 -12.76 -15.47
N SER A 73 2.19 -12.23 -14.52
CA SER A 73 1.64 -10.89 -14.61
C SER A 73 2.69 -9.81 -14.30
N PRO A 74 2.66 -8.68 -15.02
CA PRO A 74 3.48 -7.53 -14.71
C PRO A 74 3.36 -7.09 -13.24
N LEU A 75 4.47 -6.63 -12.67
CA LEU A 75 4.53 -6.18 -11.28
C LEU A 75 3.52 -5.05 -10.97
N ASP A 76 3.34 -4.13 -11.91
CA ASP A 76 2.38 -3.03 -11.75
C ASP A 76 0.94 -3.55 -11.66
N LEU A 77 0.57 -4.55 -12.48
CA LEU A 77 -0.75 -5.17 -12.41
C LEU A 77 -0.99 -5.86 -11.07
N ARG A 78 -0.01 -6.59 -10.53
CA ARG A 78 -0.11 -7.24 -9.21
C ARG A 78 -0.25 -6.22 -8.08
N ALA A 79 0.43 -5.07 -8.19
CA ALA A 79 0.28 -3.97 -7.24
C ALA A 79 -1.10 -3.30 -7.36
N LYS A 80 -1.64 -3.13 -8.58
CA LYS A 80 -3.01 -2.63 -8.82
C LYS A 80 -4.07 -3.57 -8.26
N VAL A 81 -3.91 -4.88 -8.44
CA VAL A 81 -4.76 -5.90 -7.81
C VAL A 81 -4.74 -5.75 -6.30
N THR A 82 -3.57 -5.58 -5.70
CA THR A 82 -3.46 -5.38 -4.24
C THR A 82 -4.19 -4.10 -3.81
N LEU A 83 -4.01 -2.99 -4.54
CA LEU A 83 -4.68 -1.72 -4.25
C LEU A 83 -6.22 -1.79 -4.32
N VAL A 84 -6.79 -2.56 -5.26
CA VAL A 84 -8.25 -2.57 -5.50
C VAL A 84 -8.98 -3.77 -4.91
N VAL A 85 -8.33 -4.93 -4.83
CA VAL A 85 -8.90 -6.19 -4.34
C VAL A 85 -8.47 -6.45 -2.91
N ARG A 86 -7.17 -6.50 -2.63
CA ARG A 86 -6.69 -6.81 -1.28
C ARG A 86 -7.05 -5.72 -0.29
N ASN A 87 -6.88 -4.46 -0.68
CA ASN A 87 -7.11 -3.28 0.17
C ASN A 87 -8.60 -2.83 0.20
N SER A 88 -9.51 -3.73 -0.13
CA SER A 88 -10.96 -3.54 -0.12
C SER A 88 -11.56 -4.07 1.20
N LEU A 89 -12.88 -4.14 1.31
CA LEU A 89 -13.59 -4.89 2.37
C LEU A 89 -13.13 -6.36 2.49
N LEU A 90 -12.47 -6.91 1.46
CA LEU A 90 -11.81 -8.21 1.53
C LEU A 90 -10.75 -8.27 2.64
N GLU A 91 -9.99 -7.17 2.88
CA GLU A 91 -9.05 -7.10 4.00
C GLU A 91 -9.77 -7.19 5.34
N GLN A 92 -10.93 -6.54 5.47
CA GLN A 92 -11.72 -6.57 6.70
C GLN A 92 -12.23 -7.98 6.96
N ALA A 93 -12.77 -8.65 5.93
CA ALA A 93 -13.19 -10.05 6.04
C ALA A 93 -12.02 -11.02 6.32
N HIS A 94 -10.81 -10.70 5.88
CA HIS A 94 -9.61 -11.43 6.28
C HIS A 94 -9.25 -11.21 7.75
N HIS A 95 -9.29 -9.96 8.18
CA HIS A 95 -9.00 -9.57 9.55
C HIS A 95 -9.98 -10.18 10.56
N ASP A 96 -11.27 -10.16 10.24
CA ASP A 96 -12.34 -10.65 11.12
C ASP A 96 -12.41 -12.19 11.18
N GLY A 97 -11.59 -12.88 10.37
CA GLY A 97 -11.44 -14.34 10.40
C GLY A 97 -12.09 -15.14 9.26
N PRO A 98 -13.27 -14.81 8.68
CA PRO A 98 -13.96 -15.74 7.80
C PRO A 98 -13.20 -16.06 6.51
N LEU A 99 -12.34 -15.17 6.00
CA LEU A 99 -11.67 -15.41 4.72
C LEU A 99 -10.50 -16.40 4.77
N GLY A 100 -9.80 -16.53 5.91
CA GLY A 100 -8.59 -17.36 6.01
C GLY A 100 -7.59 -17.16 4.85
N SER A 101 -7.17 -18.25 4.21
CA SER A 101 -6.27 -18.24 3.04
C SER A 101 -6.97 -17.88 1.70
N GLY A 102 -8.29 -17.71 1.68
CA GLY A 102 -9.08 -17.36 0.49
C GLY A 102 -8.71 -16.02 -0.14
N ILE A 103 -7.99 -15.15 0.58
CA ILE A 103 -7.45 -13.90 0.05
C ILE A 103 -6.46 -14.12 -1.12
N ILE A 104 -5.75 -15.25 -1.11
CA ILE A 104 -4.75 -15.59 -2.16
C ILE A 104 -5.45 -15.84 -3.49
N PRO A 105 -6.37 -16.83 -3.63
CA PRO A 105 -7.05 -17.05 -4.90
C PRO A 105 -7.87 -15.83 -5.33
N ALA A 106 -8.53 -15.11 -4.41
CA ALA A 106 -9.26 -13.88 -4.76
C ALA A 106 -8.35 -12.85 -5.44
N THR A 107 -7.15 -12.61 -4.91
CA THR A 107 -6.22 -11.67 -5.54
C THR A 107 -5.61 -12.22 -6.84
N GLU A 108 -5.25 -13.52 -6.89
CA GLU A 108 -4.70 -14.16 -8.09
C GLU A 108 -5.65 -14.10 -9.29
N TYR A 109 -6.91 -14.52 -9.10
CA TYR A 109 -7.92 -14.56 -10.16
C TYR A 109 -8.32 -13.17 -10.66
N ALA A 110 -8.17 -12.12 -9.84
CA ALA A 110 -8.52 -10.76 -10.22
C ALA A 110 -7.59 -10.14 -11.28
N ALA A 111 -6.37 -10.66 -11.48
CA ALA A 111 -5.37 -10.07 -12.37
C ALA A 111 -5.86 -9.97 -13.83
N GLY A 112 -6.46 -11.04 -14.37
CA GLY A 112 -7.01 -11.07 -15.73
C GLY A 112 -8.18 -10.08 -15.94
N PRO A 113 -9.25 -10.16 -15.14
CA PRO A 113 -10.36 -9.22 -15.18
C PRO A 113 -9.94 -7.75 -15.04
N LEU A 114 -9.06 -7.43 -14.09
CA LEU A 114 -8.58 -6.06 -13.89
C LEU A 114 -7.76 -5.57 -15.09
N SER A 115 -6.91 -6.42 -15.67
CA SER A 115 -6.16 -6.11 -16.89
C SER A 115 -7.09 -5.69 -18.04
N HIS A 116 -8.19 -6.44 -18.24
CA HIS A 116 -9.18 -6.13 -19.27
C HIS A 116 -9.87 -4.79 -19.02
N LEU A 117 -10.29 -4.51 -17.77
CA LEU A 117 -10.89 -3.23 -17.41
C LEU A 117 -9.93 -2.06 -17.67
N LEU A 118 -8.70 -2.13 -17.17
CA LEU A 118 -7.70 -1.08 -17.34
C LEU A 118 -7.39 -0.83 -18.82
N ALA A 119 -7.24 -1.89 -19.61
CA ALA A 119 -7.00 -1.77 -21.05
C ALA A 119 -8.20 -1.20 -21.81
N ALA A 120 -9.43 -1.54 -21.42
CA ALA A 120 -10.64 -0.97 -21.98
C ALA A 120 -10.76 0.53 -21.67
N ARG A 121 -10.57 0.94 -20.41
CA ARG A 121 -10.64 2.36 -19.99
C ARG A 121 -9.52 3.22 -20.55
N ARG A 122 -8.35 2.65 -20.82
CA ARG A 122 -7.29 3.36 -21.56
C ARG A 122 -7.72 3.74 -22.98
N ARG A 123 -8.53 2.91 -23.64
CA ARG A 123 -9.05 3.16 -25.00
C ARG A 123 -10.31 4.02 -24.99
N GLN A 124 -11.14 3.86 -23.97
CA GLN A 124 -12.41 4.55 -23.79
C GLN A 124 -12.50 5.05 -22.34
N PRO A 125 -11.88 6.23 -22.06
CA PRO A 125 -11.89 6.80 -20.73
C PRO A 125 -13.32 7.06 -20.25
N ILE A 126 -13.55 6.81 -18.97
CA ILE A 126 -14.79 7.16 -18.28
C ILE A 126 -14.50 8.26 -17.27
N ALA A 127 -15.54 9.03 -16.92
CA ALA A 127 -15.46 9.90 -15.75
C ALA A 127 -15.36 9.05 -14.48
N ALA A 128 -14.57 9.51 -13.51
CA ALA A 128 -14.60 8.93 -12.18
C ALA A 128 -16.01 9.08 -11.57
N GLN A 129 -16.47 8.04 -10.88
CA GLN A 129 -17.74 8.04 -10.17
C GLN A 129 -17.52 8.08 -8.66
N ASP A 130 -18.43 8.71 -7.94
CA ASP A 130 -18.43 8.71 -6.49
C ASP A 130 -19.13 7.48 -5.91
N PRO A 131 -18.70 6.98 -4.74
CA PRO A 131 -17.50 7.41 -4.01
C PRO A 131 -16.19 6.88 -4.63
N ASN A 132 -15.20 7.75 -4.78
CA ASN A 132 -13.86 7.40 -5.26
C ASN A 132 -12.83 7.53 -4.11
N PRO A 133 -12.28 6.42 -3.59
CA PRO A 133 -11.35 6.44 -2.46
C PRO A 133 -9.98 7.06 -2.80
N PHE A 134 -9.69 7.29 -4.08
CA PHE A 134 -8.44 7.88 -4.56
C PHE A 134 -8.58 9.36 -4.93
N ALA A 135 -9.81 9.88 -5.00
CA ALA A 135 -10.07 11.23 -5.46
C ALA A 135 -9.42 12.28 -4.56
N GLY A 136 -8.68 13.20 -5.16
CA GLY A 136 -8.10 14.38 -4.49
C GLY A 136 -6.94 14.09 -3.54
N LEU A 137 -6.40 12.87 -3.49
CA LEU A 137 -5.25 12.54 -2.63
C LEU A 137 -4.04 13.43 -2.91
N ALA A 138 -3.74 13.70 -4.18
CA ALA A 138 -2.65 14.60 -4.58
C ALA A 138 -2.79 16.02 -4.01
N GLY A 139 -4.02 16.54 -3.95
CA GLY A 139 -4.30 17.87 -3.42
C GLY A 139 -4.32 17.92 -1.89
N ARG A 140 -4.85 16.88 -1.24
CA ARG A 140 -4.90 16.79 0.24
C ARG A 140 -3.55 16.47 0.86
N TYR A 141 -2.72 15.68 0.18
CA TYR A 141 -1.44 15.18 0.69
C TYR A 141 -0.31 15.40 -0.34
N PRO A 142 0.05 16.66 -0.64
CA PRO A 142 0.94 16.99 -1.74
C PRO A 142 2.38 16.51 -1.53
N ARG A 143 2.87 16.42 -0.28
CA ARG A 143 4.21 15.88 0.00
C ARG A 143 4.25 14.37 -0.12
N ALA A 144 3.23 13.68 0.41
CA ALA A 144 3.08 12.24 0.22
C ALA A 144 3.03 11.90 -1.27
N TRP A 145 2.22 12.63 -2.04
CA TRP A 145 2.12 12.45 -3.49
C TRP A 145 3.45 12.63 -4.19
N ALA A 146 4.15 13.75 -3.96
CA ALA A 146 5.47 14.01 -4.56
C ALA A 146 6.52 12.93 -4.20
N CYS A 147 6.43 12.38 -2.98
CA CYS A 147 7.29 11.29 -2.54
C CYS A 147 7.04 9.99 -3.32
N LEU A 148 5.77 9.57 -3.41
CA LEU A 148 5.38 8.36 -4.13
C LEU A 148 5.64 8.49 -5.65
N ASP A 149 5.49 9.69 -6.19
CA ASP A 149 5.85 10.05 -7.57
C ASP A 149 7.36 9.90 -7.82
N ALA A 150 8.19 10.43 -6.92
CA ALA A 150 9.64 10.25 -7.00
C ALA A 150 10.07 8.79 -6.86
N LEU A 151 9.40 8.00 -5.99
CA LEU A 151 9.65 6.56 -5.88
C LEU A 151 9.34 5.84 -7.19
N THR A 152 8.22 6.18 -7.82
CA THR A 152 7.81 5.63 -9.12
C THR A 152 8.88 5.85 -10.19
N ASP A 153 9.42 7.07 -10.30
CA ASP A 153 10.50 7.39 -11.25
C ASP A 153 11.81 6.65 -10.96
N THR A 154 12.09 6.42 -9.68
CA THR A 154 13.35 5.80 -9.24
C THR A 154 13.31 4.28 -9.36
N PHE A 155 12.12 3.69 -9.34
CA PHE A 155 11.94 2.26 -9.17
C PHE A 155 12.66 1.43 -10.23
N ALA A 156 12.49 1.77 -11.52
CA ALA A 156 13.01 0.97 -12.64
C ALA A 156 14.55 0.88 -12.64
N ALA A 157 15.25 1.95 -12.24
CA ALA A 157 16.72 1.99 -12.22
C ALA A 157 17.30 1.57 -10.86
N GLY A 158 16.55 1.76 -9.79
CA GLY A 158 17.07 1.70 -8.42
C GLY A 158 18.12 2.76 -8.13
N GLY A 159 18.60 2.80 -6.88
CA GLY A 159 19.50 3.84 -6.40
C GLY A 159 18.74 5.10 -5.97
N ARG A 160 19.35 6.27 -6.14
CA ARG A 160 18.85 7.55 -5.64
C ARG A 160 18.02 8.28 -6.67
N GLY A 161 16.84 8.76 -6.27
CA GLY A 161 16.04 9.74 -6.99
C GLY A 161 15.91 11.05 -6.20
N PRO A 162 15.91 12.21 -6.87
CA PRO A 162 15.69 13.49 -6.19
C PRO A 162 14.23 13.59 -5.68
N LEU A 163 14.04 14.17 -4.51
CA LEU A 163 12.70 14.51 -4.00
C LEU A 163 12.63 16.00 -3.72
N ARG A 164 11.66 16.68 -4.33
CA ARG A 164 11.33 18.07 -4.06
C ARG A 164 9.95 18.12 -3.43
N LEU A 165 9.91 18.35 -2.13
CA LEU A 165 8.66 18.44 -1.40
C LEU A 165 7.97 19.79 -1.69
N PRO A 166 6.70 19.79 -2.10
CA PRO A 166 5.93 21.02 -2.22
C PRO A 166 5.73 21.68 -0.85
N SER A 167 5.61 23.01 -0.86
CA SER A 167 5.22 23.76 0.33
C SER A 167 3.74 23.53 0.60
N ALA A 168 3.41 23.11 1.83
CA ALA A 168 2.04 22.96 2.30
C ALA A 168 1.99 23.12 3.83
N PRO A 169 0.82 23.36 4.45
CA PRO A 169 0.69 23.45 5.90
C PRO A 169 1.18 22.18 6.60
N THR A 170 1.86 22.30 7.74
CA THR A 170 2.25 21.13 8.54
C THR A 170 0.99 20.44 9.11
N PRO A 171 0.77 19.14 8.86
CA PRO A 171 -0.39 18.44 9.40
C PRO A 171 -0.31 18.32 10.92
N SER A 172 -1.46 18.37 11.60
CA SER A 172 -1.55 18.04 13.03
C SER A 172 -1.58 16.53 13.25
N LEU A 173 -1.20 16.10 14.46
CA LEU A 173 -1.43 14.71 14.88
C LEU A 173 -2.93 14.37 14.84
N PRO A 174 -3.30 13.13 14.45
CA PRO A 174 -4.66 12.64 14.62
C PRO A 174 -5.10 12.71 16.08
N SER A 175 -6.38 13.02 16.33
CA SER A 175 -6.89 13.15 17.70
C SER A 175 -8.38 12.79 17.81
N GLY A 176 -8.86 12.63 19.05
CA GLY A 176 -10.28 12.39 19.33
C GLY A 176 -10.80 11.12 18.65
N HIS A 177 -11.89 11.24 17.89
CA HIS A 177 -12.55 10.12 17.19
C HIS A 177 -11.70 9.48 16.09
N GLU A 178 -10.61 10.13 15.67
CA GLU A 178 -9.68 9.59 14.68
C GLU A 178 -8.72 8.56 15.29
N VAL A 179 -8.67 8.44 16.63
CA VAL A 179 -7.70 7.60 17.34
C VAL A 179 -8.43 6.52 18.14
N VAL A 180 -7.88 5.31 18.10
CA VAL A 180 -8.42 4.15 18.81
C VAL A 180 -7.31 3.36 19.50
N THR A 181 -7.67 2.75 20.62
CA THR A 181 -6.80 1.78 21.29
C THR A 181 -7.11 0.41 20.73
N ALA A 182 -6.29 -0.03 19.79
CA ALA A 182 -6.42 -1.35 19.20
C ALA A 182 -5.89 -2.44 20.16
N PRO A 183 -6.55 -3.60 20.22
CA PRO A 183 -6.09 -4.72 21.03
C PRO A 183 -4.73 -5.23 20.53
N ARG A 184 -3.93 -5.76 21.46
CA ARG A 184 -2.68 -6.47 21.11
C ARG A 184 -2.99 -7.93 20.83
N SER A 185 -2.17 -8.56 19.99
CA SER A 185 -2.14 -10.00 19.80
C SER A 185 -1.89 -10.73 21.13
N ASP A 186 -2.24 -12.01 21.18
CA ASP A 186 -2.08 -12.84 22.38
C ASP A 186 -0.62 -12.92 22.87
N ASP A 187 0.36 -12.77 21.96
CA ASP A 187 1.79 -12.70 22.30
C ASP A 187 2.27 -11.28 22.69
N GLY A 188 1.38 -10.29 22.64
CA GLY A 188 1.62 -8.89 22.99
C GLY A 188 2.55 -8.15 22.03
N THR A 189 2.98 -8.77 20.93
CA THR A 189 4.01 -8.23 20.03
C THR A 189 3.47 -7.35 18.91
N MET A 190 2.20 -7.55 18.52
CA MET A 190 1.58 -6.91 17.37
C MET A 190 0.24 -6.29 17.77
N THR A 191 -0.10 -5.16 17.16
CA THR A 191 -1.44 -4.60 17.28
C THR A 191 -2.36 -5.28 16.27
N VAL A 192 -3.47 -5.83 16.72
CA VAL A 192 -4.51 -6.41 15.86
C VAL A 192 -5.44 -5.27 15.43
N PHE A 193 -5.20 -4.75 14.24
CA PHE A 193 -5.98 -3.65 13.67
C PHE A 193 -6.20 -3.87 12.19
N SER A 194 -7.42 -3.68 11.71
CA SER A 194 -7.72 -3.78 10.28
C SER A 194 -6.87 -2.78 9.51
N ALA A 195 -6.17 -3.25 8.49
CA ALA A 195 -5.26 -2.41 7.73
C ALA A 195 -6.00 -1.36 6.86
N ILE A 196 -7.31 -1.54 6.63
CA ILE A 196 -8.15 -0.58 5.89
C ILE A 196 -8.95 0.38 6.78
N ASP A 197 -8.91 0.22 8.11
CA ASP A 197 -9.61 1.12 9.05
C ASP A 197 -9.05 2.55 8.91
N PRO A 198 -9.92 3.57 8.72
CA PRO A 198 -9.49 4.95 8.53
C PRO A 198 -8.90 5.59 9.79
N ARG A 199 -9.15 5.01 10.98
CA ARG A 199 -8.68 5.54 12.28
C ARG A 199 -7.23 5.13 12.52
N PHE A 200 -6.57 5.83 13.42
CA PHE A 200 -5.19 5.61 13.84
C PHE A 200 -5.16 4.83 15.15
N ASP A 201 -4.28 3.84 15.24
CA ASP A 201 -4.00 3.22 16.53
C ASP A 201 -3.12 4.15 17.37
N GLN A 202 -3.28 4.10 18.70
CA GLN A 202 -2.51 4.96 19.63
C GLN A 202 -0.99 4.77 19.48
N GLY A 203 -0.52 3.55 19.19
CA GLY A 203 0.91 3.28 19.02
C GLY A 203 1.50 4.00 17.81
N LEU A 204 0.77 4.03 16.70
CA LEU A 204 1.13 4.83 15.52
C LEU A 204 1.10 6.32 15.82
N VAL A 205 0.10 6.83 16.56
CA VAL A 205 0.06 8.26 16.95
C VAL A 205 1.28 8.62 17.81
N ASP A 206 1.66 7.77 18.76
CA ASP A 206 2.86 8.00 19.60
C ASP A 206 4.15 8.01 18.76
N LEU A 207 4.24 7.15 17.73
CA LEU A 207 5.35 7.14 16.77
C LEU A 207 5.40 8.42 15.94
N LEU A 208 4.24 8.92 15.47
CA LEU A 208 4.16 10.20 14.78
C LEU A 208 4.54 11.36 15.71
N GLY A 209 4.14 11.31 16.98
CA GLY A 209 4.55 12.29 18.00
C GLY A 209 6.07 12.40 18.13
N LYS A 210 6.76 11.26 18.24
CA LYS A 210 8.24 11.21 18.26
C LYS A 210 8.87 11.77 16.98
N ALA A 211 8.25 11.50 15.83
CA ALA A 211 8.72 12.06 14.56
C ALA A 211 8.61 13.59 14.50
N ALA A 212 7.70 14.20 15.26
CA ALA A 212 7.55 15.65 15.32
C ALA A 212 8.59 16.33 16.23
N GLU A 213 9.22 15.60 17.15
CA GLU A 213 10.17 16.14 18.14
C GLU A 213 11.59 16.36 17.57
N GLY A 214 11.94 15.73 16.44
CA GLY A 214 13.25 15.91 15.83
C GLY A 214 13.63 14.83 14.81
N ASP A 215 14.94 14.64 14.62
CA ASP A 215 15.48 13.66 13.68
C ASP A 215 15.08 12.22 14.09
N PHE A 216 14.12 11.66 13.37
CA PHE A 216 13.56 10.34 13.65
C PHE A 216 13.66 9.44 12.42
N VAL A 217 14.19 8.22 12.62
CA VAL A 217 14.22 7.18 11.57
C VAL A 217 13.15 6.14 11.89
N LEU A 218 12.05 6.19 11.15
CA LEU A 218 10.97 5.22 11.26
C LEU A 218 11.29 4.03 10.36
N CYS A 219 11.44 2.86 10.98
CA CYS A 219 11.74 1.61 10.29
C CYS A 219 10.50 0.74 10.23
N THR A 220 10.16 0.23 9.04
CA THR A 220 9.09 -0.74 8.82
C THR A 220 9.52 -1.76 7.77
N SER A 221 8.80 -2.86 7.58
CA SER A 221 9.18 -3.84 6.55
C SER A 221 8.85 -3.35 5.13
N ALA A 222 7.71 -2.67 4.96
CA ALA A 222 7.22 -2.08 3.71
C ALA A 222 6.30 -0.90 4.00
N LEU A 223 6.13 0.02 3.04
CA LEU A 223 5.20 1.16 3.19
C LEU A 223 3.74 0.74 3.41
N SER A 224 3.30 -0.36 2.79
CA SER A 224 1.94 -0.91 2.97
C SER A 224 1.62 -1.31 4.42
N ARG A 225 2.64 -1.41 5.30
CA ARG A 225 2.46 -1.69 6.73
C ARG A 225 1.99 -0.51 7.55
N TYR A 226 2.05 0.71 7.01
CA TYR A 226 1.41 1.86 7.67
C TYR A 226 -0.11 1.81 7.54
N SER A 227 -0.61 1.47 6.35
CA SER A 227 -2.03 1.22 6.12
C SER A 227 -2.25 0.67 4.70
N ARG A 228 -3.31 -0.13 4.54
CA ARG A 228 -3.91 -0.49 3.25
C ARG A 228 -4.99 0.51 2.82
N ASN A 229 -5.43 1.40 3.71
CA ASN A 229 -6.26 2.55 3.39
C ASN A 229 -5.41 3.67 2.75
N SER A 230 -5.72 4.04 1.52
CA SER A 230 -4.91 5.03 0.76
C SER A 230 -4.90 6.41 1.43
N GLU A 231 -6.03 6.85 2.00
CA GLU A 231 -6.12 8.14 2.68
C GLU A 231 -5.27 8.18 3.94
N LYS A 232 -5.42 7.16 4.80
CA LYS A 232 -4.60 7.03 6.02
C LYS A 232 -3.11 6.91 5.69
N LEU A 233 -2.74 6.10 4.69
CA LEU A 233 -1.35 5.96 4.24
C LEU A 233 -0.77 7.30 3.78
N HIS A 234 -1.49 8.03 2.92
CA HIS A 234 -1.02 9.33 2.44
C HIS A 234 -0.91 10.34 3.59
N ARG A 235 -1.85 10.35 4.54
CA ARG A 235 -1.79 11.21 5.72
C ARG A 235 -0.59 10.91 6.62
N ILE A 236 -0.24 9.64 6.80
CA ILE A 236 0.96 9.22 7.54
C ILE A 236 2.23 9.74 6.85
N LEU A 237 2.36 9.51 5.54
CA LEU A 237 3.51 9.96 4.76
C LEU A 237 3.60 11.50 4.76
N GLU A 238 2.47 12.19 4.60
CA GLU A 238 2.36 13.64 4.61
C GLU A 238 2.92 14.21 5.92
N PHE A 239 2.52 13.63 7.06
CA PHE A 239 2.98 14.02 8.38
C PHE A 239 4.49 13.78 8.54
N LEU A 240 4.97 12.57 8.25
CA LEU A 240 6.38 12.21 8.39
C LEU A 240 7.29 13.10 7.54
N LEU A 241 6.89 13.39 6.29
CA LEU A 241 7.64 14.25 5.39
C LEU A 241 7.62 15.72 5.82
N ALA A 242 6.49 16.21 6.35
CA ALA A 242 6.40 17.56 6.89
C ALA A 242 7.35 17.78 8.08
N HIS A 243 7.54 16.75 8.91
CA HIS A 243 8.45 16.75 10.04
C HIS A 243 9.87 16.27 9.70
N ARG A 244 10.19 16.10 8.41
CA ARG A 244 11.52 15.68 7.91
C ARG A 244 12.01 14.34 8.47
N ALA A 245 11.09 13.49 8.93
CA ALA A 245 11.41 12.14 9.36
C ALA A 245 12.00 11.34 8.19
N THR A 246 12.88 10.40 8.53
CA THR A 246 13.42 9.44 7.57
C THR A 246 12.63 8.15 7.67
N ILE A 247 12.14 7.65 6.54
CA ILE A 247 11.45 6.36 6.47
C ILE A 247 12.41 5.34 5.85
N LEU A 248 12.62 4.24 6.54
CA LEU A 248 13.42 3.11 6.06
C LEU A 248 12.51 1.88 5.98
N THR A 249 12.44 1.29 4.79
CA THR A 249 11.82 -0.01 4.56
C THR A 249 12.86 -1.05 4.16
N THR A 250 12.41 -2.28 3.86
CA THR A 250 13.30 -3.31 3.30
C THR A 250 13.94 -2.88 1.98
N ASN A 251 13.21 -2.13 1.13
CA ASN A 251 13.67 -1.78 -0.21
C ASN A 251 13.76 -0.27 -0.46
N TYR A 252 13.22 0.58 0.42
CA TYR A 252 13.20 2.03 0.25
C TYR A 252 13.87 2.77 1.41
N LEU A 253 14.53 3.87 1.08
CA LEU A 253 14.86 4.93 2.04
C LEU A 253 14.24 6.24 1.52
N ILE A 254 13.41 6.88 2.31
CA ILE A 254 12.76 8.15 1.98
C ILE A 254 13.23 9.20 2.96
N ARG A 255 13.72 10.32 2.44
CA ARG A 255 14.13 11.51 3.19
C ARG A 255 13.48 12.73 2.58
N HIS A 256 13.50 13.85 3.30
CA HIS A 256 12.90 15.11 2.85
C HIS A 256 13.53 15.70 1.56
N THR A 257 14.63 15.14 1.04
CA THR A 257 15.35 15.61 -0.16
C THR A 257 15.60 14.55 -1.23
N ASP A 258 15.46 13.27 -0.90
CA ASP A 258 15.62 12.19 -1.85
C ASP A 258 14.92 10.92 -1.41
N VAL A 259 14.67 10.08 -2.40
CA VAL A 259 14.25 8.69 -2.23
C VAL A 259 15.34 7.77 -2.74
N TRP A 260 15.42 6.59 -2.17
CA TRP A 260 16.31 5.54 -2.60
C TRP A 260 15.53 4.25 -2.76
N VAL A 261 15.78 3.54 -3.85
CA VAL A 261 15.22 2.22 -4.12
C VAL A 261 16.36 1.21 -4.20
N ARG A 262 16.18 0.02 -3.64
CA ARG A 262 17.13 -1.10 -3.78
C ARG A 262 17.36 -1.40 -5.25
N ARG A 263 18.62 -1.57 -5.66
CA ARG A 263 18.97 -1.97 -7.02
C ARG A 263 18.84 -3.48 -7.20
N GLY A 264 18.41 -3.90 -8.38
CA GLY A 264 18.28 -5.32 -8.71
C GLY A 264 17.03 -5.93 -8.11
N ALA A 265 17.14 -7.16 -7.61
CA ALA A 265 16.01 -7.86 -7.01
C ALA A 265 15.58 -7.20 -5.69
N LEU A 266 14.26 -7.06 -5.51
CA LEU A 266 13.70 -6.67 -4.22
C LEU A 266 13.84 -7.80 -3.21
N VAL A 267 13.98 -7.45 -1.93
CA VAL A 267 13.96 -8.38 -0.81
C VAL A 267 12.56 -8.41 -0.22
N LYS A 268 12.05 -9.61 0.10
CA LYS A 268 10.71 -9.80 0.63
C LYS A 268 10.60 -9.15 2.02
N PRO A 269 9.65 -8.20 2.21
CA PRO A 269 9.35 -7.68 3.53
C PRO A 269 8.83 -8.78 4.47
N ASP A 270 9.47 -8.93 5.64
CA ASP A 270 8.98 -9.77 6.73
C ASP A 270 8.43 -8.88 7.84
N SER A 271 7.13 -8.98 8.12
CA SER A 271 6.47 -8.17 9.16
C SER A 271 6.72 -8.68 10.57
N HIS A 272 7.05 -9.95 10.74
CA HIS A 272 7.47 -10.50 12.02
C HIS A 272 8.93 -10.16 12.33
N LYS A 273 9.73 -9.90 11.28
CA LYS A 273 11.13 -9.50 11.40
C LYS A 273 11.40 -8.25 10.54
N PRO A 274 10.86 -7.07 10.91
CA PRO A 274 10.92 -5.86 10.07
C PRO A 274 12.34 -5.39 9.76
N PHE A 275 13.33 -5.78 10.56
CA PHE A 275 14.73 -5.45 10.35
C PHE A 275 15.52 -6.50 9.56
N ALA A 276 14.98 -7.71 9.35
CA ALA A 276 15.71 -8.78 8.65
C ALA A 276 16.07 -8.36 7.22
N GLY A 277 15.13 -7.74 6.50
CA GLY A 277 15.37 -7.22 5.15
C GLY A 277 16.34 -6.04 5.10
N VAL A 278 16.44 -5.26 6.18
CA VAL A 278 17.39 -4.14 6.31
C VAL A 278 18.83 -4.63 6.48
N LEU A 279 19.02 -5.84 7.05
CA LEU A 279 20.34 -6.47 7.18
C LEU A 279 20.90 -6.96 5.84
N ASP A 280 20.03 -7.25 4.87
CA ASP A 280 20.46 -7.55 3.50
C ASP A 280 20.88 -6.26 2.80
N THR A 281 22.20 -6.08 2.64
CA THR A 281 22.78 -4.89 2.00
C THR A 281 22.95 -5.01 0.49
N GLN A 282 22.61 -6.15 -0.13
CA GLN A 282 22.75 -6.34 -1.57
C GLN A 282 21.83 -5.39 -2.35
N GLY A 283 22.40 -4.59 -3.25
CA GLY A 283 21.62 -3.59 -4.00
C GLY A 283 21.31 -2.30 -3.22
N LEU A 284 21.58 -2.24 -1.90
CA LEU A 284 21.59 -0.98 -1.15
C LEU A 284 22.86 -0.20 -1.49
N ALA A 285 22.78 1.12 -1.65
CA ALA A 285 23.92 1.95 -2.02
C ALA A 285 23.93 3.30 -1.27
N GLY A 286 25.10 3.94 -1.21
CA GLY A 286 25.25 5.30 -0.69
C GLY A 286 24.64 5.48 0.71
N THR A 287 23.78 6.50 0.85
CA THR A 287 23.13 6.82 2.12
C THR A 287 22.13 5.76 2.55
N HIS A 288 21.46 5.10 1.60
CA HIS A 288 20.55 4.00 1.91
C HIS A 288 21.25 2.89 2.69
N ARG A 289 22.41 2.43 2.19
CA ARG A 289 23.22 1.44 2.91
C ARG A 289 23.62 1.97 4.28
N LYS A 290 24.26 3.14 4.35
CA LYS A 290 24.77 3.70 5.63
C LYS A 290 23.69 3.79 6.72
N ILE A 291 22.48 4.24 6.38
CA ILE A 291 21.39 4.35 7.34
C ILE A 291 20.90 2.96 7.79
N ALA A 292 20.75 2.01 6.86
CA ALA A 292 20.40 0.63 7.18
C ALA A 292 21.40 -0.01 8.17
N GLU A 293 22.70 0.21 7.96
CA GLU A 293 23.75 -0.29 8.84
C GLU A 293 23.74 0.35 10.23
N SER A 294 23.53 1.67 10.30
CA SER A 294 23.41 2.39 11.57
C SER A 294 22.20 1.92 12.38
N VAL A 295 21.05 1.72 11.73
CA VAL A 295 19.84 1.18 12.37
C VAL A 295 20.09 -0.23 12.90
N ALA A 296 20.73 -1.09 12.11
CA ALA A 296 21.08 -2.44 12.52
C ALA A 296 21.99 -2.46 13.77
N ALA A 297 23.00 -1.59 13.79
CA ALA A 297 23.92 -1.47 14.93
C ALA A 297 23.22 -0.97 16.20
N GLN A 298 22.37 0.07 16.10
CA GLN A 298 21.61 0.61 17.24
C GLN A 298 20.64 -0.41 17.86
N ARG A 299 20.22 -1.41 17.09
CA ARG A 299 19.30 -2.47 17.52
C ARG A 299 20.01 -3.74 18.00
N GLY A 300 21.34 -3.78 17.98
CA GLY A 300 22.12 -4.97 18.37
C GLY A 300 21.92 -6.17 17.42
N LEU A 301 21.64 -5.91 16.15
CA LEU A 301 21.40 -6.95 15.12
C LEU A 301 22.67 -7.33 14.34
N ARG A 302 23.83 -6.80 14.74
CA ARG A 302 25.15 -7.03 14.17
C ARG A 302 26.15 -7.35 15.28
#